data_AF-A0A5B8MUS7-F1
#
_entry.id   AF-A0A5B8MUS7-F1
#
_cell.length_a   1.000
_cell.length_b   1.000
_cell.length_c   1.000
_cell.angle_alpha   90.00
_cell.angle_beta   90.00
_cell.angle_gamma   90.00
#
_symmetry.space_group_name_H-M   'P 1'
#
loop_
_entity.id
_entity.type
_entity.pdbx_description
1 polymer ?
#
loop_
_entity_poly.entity_id
_entity_poly.type
_entity_poly.pdbx_seq_one_letter_code
_entity_poly.pdbx_strand_id
1 'polypeptide(L)'
;MDEYEASFGDGADFVDFSGDLRKMLKTADTKVEHWLSQDAVDALNEAIKAFIGVISEGSVVALENDKKKKKVLSPEHVVAGLEAKGFGEIARELEKNHGDVLTARKRKKKDDDGMTEEQMLELQKKLFAQAKAKQAF
;
A
#
# COMPACT_ATOMS: atom_id res chain seq x y z
N MET A 1 8.19 9.48 -32.23
CA MET A 1 7.13 9.53 -31.21
C MET A 1 6.25 8.35 -31.57
N ASP A 2 6.62 7.15 -31.13
CA ASP A 2 5.89 5.87 -31.26
C ASP A 2 6.87 4.72 -30.93
N GLU A 3 7.16 4.50 -29.65
CA GLU A 3 7.82 3.27 -29.16
C GLU A 3 7.44 3.04 -27.69
N TYR A 4 6.15 2.84 -27.39
CA TYR A 4 5.72 2.35 -26.07
C TYR A 4 4.51 1.40 -26.14
N GLU A 5 4.15 0.91 -27.33
CA GLU A 5 3.22 -0.22 -27.46
C GLU A 5 4.01 -1.48 -27.79
N ALA A 6 4.47 -2.20 -26.75
CA ALA A 6 4.63 -3.65 -26.73
C ALA A 6 5.58 -4.08 -25.60
N SER A 7 5.03 -4.41 -24.43
CA SER A 7 5.48 -5.57 -23.64
C SER A 7 4.64 -5.74 -22.37
N PHE A 8 3.31 -5.74 -22.50
CA PHE A 8 2.47 -6.47 -21.55
C PHE A 8 2.03 -7.73 -22.27
N GLY A 9 2.76 -8.81 -21.99
CA GLY A 9 2.57 -10.10 -22.64
C GLY A 9 1.14 -10.61 -22.49
N ASP A 10 0.65 -11.18 -23.57
CA ASP A 10 -0.62 -11.87 -23.78
C ASP A 10 -0.71 -13.19 -22.96
N GLY A 11 -0.39 -13.16 -21.66
CA GLY A 11 -0.10 -14.40 -20.93
C GLY A 11 -0.07 -14.32 -19.40
N ALA A 12 -0.75 -13.36 -18.78
CA ALA A 12 -1.01 -13.40 -17.35
C ALA A 12 -2.46 -12.96 -17.10
N ASP A 13 -3.38 -13.93 -17.18
CA ASP A 13 -4.77 -13.72 -16.88
C ASP A 13 -4.90 -13.07 -15.51
N PHE A 14 -5.41 -11.87 -15.61
CA PHE A 14 -5.28 -10.75 -14.72
C PHE A 14 -6.40 -10.83 -13.68
N VAL A 15 -6.14 -10.33 -12.47
CA VAL A 15 -7.09 -10.27 -11.35
C VAL A 15 -8.50 -9.90 -11.84
N ASP A 16 -9.44 -10.86 -11.76
CA ASP A 16 -10.83 -10.61 -12.10
C ASP A 16 -11.55 -9.97 -10.91
N PHE A 17 -11.94 -8.71 -11.06
CA PHE A 17 -12.68 -7.98 -10.04
C PHE A 17 -14.20 -8.11 -10.17
N SER A 18 -14.72 -8.87 -11.16
CA SER A 18 -16.16 -9.00 -11.41
C SER A 18 -16.96 -9.43 -10.16
N GLY A 19 -16.42 -10.37 -9.38
CA GLY A 19 -17.03 -10.86 -8.15
C GLY A 19 -17.11 -9.79 -7.05
N ASP A 20 -16.06 -9.01 -6.88
CA ASP A 20 -16.00 -7.95 -5.86
C ASP A 20 -16.80 -6.71 -6.28
N LEU A 21 -16.78 -6.36 -7.57
CA LEU A 21 -17.67 -5.36 -8.16
C LEU A 21 -19.13 -5.67 -7.87
N ARG A 22 -19.57 -6.92 -8.13
CA ARG A 22 -20.94 -7.35 -7.85
C ARG A 22 -21.30 -7.26 -6.36
N LYS A 23 -20.35 -7.48 -5.45
CA LYS A 23 -20.58 -7.28 -4.00
C LYS A 23 -20.69 -5.79 -3.65
N MET A 24 -19.76 -4.97 -4.15
CA MET A 24 -19.75 -3.51 -3.91
C MET A 24 -21.03 -2.84 -4.44
N LEU A 25 -21.49 -3.23 -5.63
CA LEU A 25 -22.73 -2.75 -6.24
C LEU A 25 -23.96 -3.09 -5.40
N LYS A 26 -23.99 -4.28 -4.79
CA LYS A 26 -25.08 -4.67 -3.87
C LYS A 26 -25.08 -3.86 -2.58
N THR A 27 -23.90 -3.47 -2.08
CA THR A 27 -23.77 -2.68 -0.85
C THR A 27 -23.94 -1.17 -1.05
N ALA A 28 -23.73 -0.68 -2.28
CA ALA A 28 -23.78 0.75 -2.58
C ALA A 28 -25.20 1.35 -2.52
N ASP A 29 -26.22 0.53 -2.27
CA ASP A 29 -27.63 0.89 -2.02
C ASP A 29 -28.12 2.05 -2.92
N THR A 30 -27.71 2.01 -4.18
CA THR A 30 -28.27 2.89 -5.20
C THR A 30 -29.65 2.35 -5.48
N LYS A 31 -30.68 3.18 -5.33
CA LYS A 31 -32.10 2.92 -5.66
C LYS A 31 -32.35 2.51 -7.13
N VAL A 32 -31.30 2.16 -7.86
CA VAL A 32 -31.30 1.57 -9.19
C VAL A 32 -31.20 0.05 -8.97
N GLU A 33 -32.35 -0.60 -8.74
CA GLU A 33 -32.51 -2.05 -8.91
C GLU A 33 -32.41 -2.42 -10.40
N HIS A 34 -31.30 -2.06 -11.04
CA HIS A 34 -31.03 -2.49 -12.40
C HIS A 34 -29.74 -3.29 -12.39
N TRP A 35 -29.90 -4.55 -12.77
CA TRP A 35 -28.84 -5.50 -12.96
C TRP A 35 -27.90 -4.86 -13.99
N LEU A 36 -26.68 -4.49 -13.58
CA LEU A 36 -25.67 -4.10 -14.56
C LEU A 36 -25.55 -5.25 -15.56
N SER A 37 -25.66 -4.93 -16.85
CA SER A 37 -25.45 -5.93 -17.90
C SER A 37 -24.06 -6.53 -17.73
N GLN A 38 -23.88 -7.76 -18.20
CA GLN A 38 -22.58 -8.41 -18.17
C GLN A 38 -21.52 -7.54 -18.87
N ASP A 39 -21.87 -6.96 -20.02
CA ASP A 39 -21.03 -6.01 -20.76
C ASP A 39 -20.58 -4.81 -19.93
N ALA A 40 -21.46 -4.25 -19.08
CA ALA A 40 -21.11 -3.12 -18.24
C ALA A 40 -20.20 -3.53 -17.07
N VAL A 41 -20.36 -4.75 -16.55
CA VAL A 41 -19.44 -5.33 -15.55
C VAL A 41 -18.06 -5.55 -16.17
N ASP A 42 -18.00 -6.06 -17.40
CA ASP A 42 -16.75 -6.33 -18.10
C ASP A 42 -16.04 -5.02 -18.46
N ALA A 43 -16.76 -4.00 -18.93
CA ALA A 43 -16.23 -2.67 -19.17
C ALA A 43 -15.68 -2.02 -17.88
N LEU A 44 -16.37 -2.19 -16.75
CA LEU A 44 -15.90 -1.69 -15.46
C LEU A 44 -14.65 -2.45 -14.99
N ASN A 45 -14.60 -3.77 -15.21
CA ASN A 45 -13.44 -4.58 -14.91
C ASN A 45 -12.23 -4.08 -15.69
N GLU A 46 -12.35 -3.90 -17.01
CA GLU A 46 -11.33 -3.33 -17.88
C GLU A 46 -10.88 -1.94 -17.43
N ALA A 47 -11.82 -1.06 -17.08
CA ALA A 47 -11.50 0.26 -16.56
C ALA A 47 -10.70 0.21 -15.26
N ILE A 48 -10.99 -0.72 -14.36
CA ILE A 48 -10.21 -0.95 -13.14
C ILE A 48 -8.80 -1.44 -13.48
N LYS A 49 -8.65 -2.34 -14.47
CA LYS A 49 -7.32 -2.80 -14.91
C LYS A 49 -6.49 -1.63 -15.41
N ALA A 50 -7.08 -0.82 -16.28
CA ALA A 50 -6.43 0.38 -16.82
C ALA A 50 -6.10 1.38 -15.71
N PHE A 51 -7.00 1.59 -14.75
CA PHE A 51 -6.77 2.47 -13.60
C PHE A 51 -5.56 2.04 -12.79
N ILE A 52 -5.43 0.74 -12.47
CA ILE A 52 -4.27 0.20 -11.75
C ILE A 52 -2.97 0.49 -12.53
N GLY A 53 -2.99 0.31 -13.85
CA GLY A 53 -1.86 0.64 -14.73
C GLY A 53 -1.46 2.12 -14.62
N VAL A 54 -2.42 3.02 -14.79
CA VAL A 54 -2.21 4.47 -14.73
C VAL A 54 -1.64 4.92 -13.39
N ILE A 55 -2.16 4.39 -12.28
CA ILE A 55 -1.65 4.70 -10.94
C ILE A 55 -0.26 4.12 -10.73
N SER A 56 -0.01 2.90 -11.21
CA SER A 56 1.31 2.26 -11.10
C SER A 56 2.38 3.06 -11.82
N GLU A 57 2.12 3.51 -13.05
CA GLU A 57 3.00 4.41 -13.80
C GLU A 57 3.25 5.72 -13.06
N GLY A 58 2.18 6.38 -12.59
CA GLY A 58 2.31 7.62 -11.81
C GLY A 58 3.14 7.44 -10.54
N SER A 59 3.00 6.29 -9.88
CA SER A 59 3.75 5.94 -8.68
C SER A 59 5.23 5.66 -8.97
N VAL A 60 5.55 5.05 -10.11
CA VAL A 60 6.94 4.84 -10.57
C VAL A 60 7.60 6.17 -10.87
N VAL A 61 6.92 7.08 -11.58
CA VAL A 61 7.43 8.44 -11.83
C VAL A 61 7.64 9.20 -10.50
N ALA A 62 6.75 9.05 -9.52
CA ALA A 62 6.92 9.63 -8.20
C ALA A 62 8.14 9.05 -7.44
N LEU A 63 8.42 7.75 -7.60
CA LEU A 63 9.60 7.09 -7.05
C LEU A 63 10.91 7.63 -7.67
N GLU A 64 10.95 7.80 -8.98
CA GLU A 64 12.12 8.32 -9.71
C GLU A 64 12.46 9.75 -9.31
N ASN A 65 11.42 10.57 -9.05
CA ASN A 65 11.56 11.94 -8.58
C ASN A 65 11.85 12.05 -7.06
N ASP A 66 11.82 10.94 -6.30
CA ASP A 66 12.18 10.96 -4.88
C ASP A 66 13.67 11.23 -4.72
N LYS A 67 13.99 12.33 -4.03
CA LYS A 67 15.36 12.76 -3.68
C LYS A 67 16.17 11.66 -3.00
N LYS A 68 15.51 10.71 -2.32
CA LYS A 68 16.15 9.59 -1.61
C LYS A 68 16.59 8.45 -2.54
N LYS A 69 16.33 8.51 -3.85
CA LYS A 69 16.70 7.49 -4.87
C LYS A 69 16.36 6.06 -4.42
N LYS A 70 15.18 5.89 -3.82
CA LYS A 70 14.74 4.56 -3.40
C LYS A 70 14.51 3.70 -4.65
N LYS A 71 14.80 2.40 -4.55
CA LYS A 71 14.47 1.42 -5.59
C LYS A 71 13.15 0.68 -5.34
N VAL A 72 12.47 1.00 -4.24
CA VAL A 72 11.29 0.27 -3.77
C VAL A 72 10.12 1.25 -3.61
N LEU A 73 9.00 0.94 -4.26
CA LEU A 73 7.74 1.66 -4.11
C LEU A 73 7.31 1.67 -2.63
N SER A 74 6.92 2.86 -2.17
CA SER A 74 6.45 3.09 -0.81
C SER A 74 5.04 3.67 -0.90
N PRO A 75 4.20 3.51 0.13
CA PRO A 75 2.83 4.03 0.10
C PRO A 75 2.76 5.54 -0.21
N GLU A 76 3.76 6.31 0.25
CA GLU A 76 3.92 7.74 -0.08
C GLU A 76 3.98 8.01 -1.60
N HIS A 77 4.60 7.12 -2.38
CA HIS A 77 4.71 7.29 -3.84
C HIS A 77 3.38 7.02 -4.55
N VAL A 78 2.53 6.17 -3.95
CA VAL A 78 1.18 5.89 -4.48
C VAL A 78 0.27 7.09 -4.29
N VAL A 79 0.34 7.74 -3.13
CA VAL A 79 -0.38 8.99 -2.86
C VAL A 79 0.07 10.08 -3.85
N ALA A 80 1.38 10.26 -4.03
CA ALA A 80 1.91 11.22 -5.00
C ALA A 80 1.50 10.90 -6.45
N GLY A 81 1.47 9.62 -6.83
CA GLY A 81 1.00 9.18 -8.14
C GLY A 81 -0.48 9.48 -8.37
N LEU A 82 -1.32 9.26 -7.36
CA LEU A 82 -2.76 9.60 -7.39
C LEU A 82 -2.97 11.10 -7.58
N GLU A 83 -2.25 11.95 -6.83
CA GLU A 83 -2.33 13.40 -6.98
C GLU A 83 -1.89 13.88 -8.37
N ALA A 84 -0.77 13.36 -8.88
CA ALA A 84 -0.23 13.73 -10.18
C ALA A 84 -1.17 13.36 -11.35
N LYS A 85 -1.93 12.27 -11.21
CA LYS A 85 -2.90 11.82 -12.22
C LYS A 85 -4.30 12.46 -12.06
N GLY A 86 -4.47 13.36 -11.07
CA GLY A 86 -5.71 14.11 -10.86
C GLY A 86 -6.72 13.46 -9.89
N PHE A 87 -6.35 12.38 -9.21
CA PHE A 87 -7.20 11.67 -8.23
C PHE A 87 -6.99 12.18 -6.80
N GLY A 88 -6.86 13.51 -6.63
CA GLY A 88 -6.53 14.14 -5.34
C GLY A 88 -7.56 13.90 -4.23
N GLU A 89 -8.83 13.66 -4.58
CA GLU A 89 -9.85 13.28 -3.59
C GLU A 89 -9.59 11.90 -2.99
N ILE A 90 -9.26 10.92 -3.84
CA ILE A 90 -8.91 9.56 -3.41
C ILE A 90 -7.62 9.59 -2.59
N ALA A 91 -6.64 10.41 -2.99
CA ALA A 91 -5.40 10.60 -2.23
C ALA A 91 -5.69 11.11 -0.80
N ARG A 92 -6.52 12.15 -0.66
CA ARG A 92 -6.92 12.70 0.65
C ARG A 92 -7.68 11.69 1.50
N GLU A 93 -8.57 10.91 0.90
CA GLU A 93 -9.30 9.88 1.63
C GLU A 93 -8.37 8.76 2.11
N LEU A 94 -7.40 8.36 1.28
CA LEU A 94 -6.37 7.39 1.62
C LEU A 94 -5.50 7.88 2.79
N GLU A 95 -5.09 9.15 2.77
CA GLU A 95 -4.35 9.76 3.88
C GLU A 95 -5.14 9.78 5.18
N LYS A 96 -6.43 10.11 5.11
CA LYS A 96 -7.32 10.16 6.27
C LYS A 96 -7.55 8.79 6.89
N ASN A 97 -7.83 7.78 6.06
CA ASN A 97 -8.26 6.45 6.52
C ASN A 97 -7.08 5.49 6.77
N HIS A 98 -5.94 5.72 6.12
CA HIS A 98 -4.78 4.82 6.15
C HIS A 98 -3.46 5.52 6.50
N GLY A 99 -3.52 6.67 7.18
CA GLY A 99 -2.34 7.44 7.60
C GLY A 99 -1.26 6.64 8.35
N ASP A 100 -1.66 5.63 9.12
CA ASP A 100 -0.72 4.72 9.81
C ASP A 100 0.12 3.89 8.85
N VAL A 101 -0.45 3.45 7.72
CA VAL A 101 0.27 2.68 6.69
C VAL A 101 1.22 3.59 5.93
N LEU A 102 0.81 4.84 5.67
CA LEU A 102 1.64 5.86 5.04
C LEU A 102 2.82 6.25 5.93
N THR A 103 2.63 6.25 7.25
CA THR A 103 3.65 6.63 8.24
C THR A 103 4.32 5.45 8.93
N ALA A 104 4.03 4.20 8.57
CA ALA A 104 4.53 3.01 9.29
C ALA A 104 6.07 2.93 9.33
N ARG A 105 6.79 3.51 8.35
CA ARG A 105 8.25 3.65 8.39
C ARG A 105 8.76 4.66 9.42
N LYS A 106 7.91 5.57 9.90
CA LYS A 106 8.17 6.52 11.00
C LYS A 106 7.85 5.96 12.37
N ARG A 107 7.49 4.67 12.51
CA ARG A 107 7.65 4.00 13.81
C ARG A 107 9.14 3.98 14.09
N LYS A 108 9.58 5.07 14.75
CA LYS A 108 10.91 5.24 15.30
C LYS A 108 11.34 3.89 15.83
N LYS A 109 12.49 3.39 15.34
CA LYS A 109 13.34 2.53 16.14
C LYS A 109 13.25 3.14 17.54
N LYS A 110 12.82 2.39 18.57
CA LYS A 110 12.76 2.94 19.93
C LYS A 110 14.14 3.50 20.22
N ASP A 111 14.29 4.80 20.02
CA ASP A 111 15.54 5.49 20.17
C ASP A 111 15.65 5.67 21.68
N ASP A 112 16.47 4.79 22.25
CA ASP A 112 17.35 5.05 23.36
C ASP A 112 16.65 5.33 24.69
N ASP A 113 16.60 4.31 25.56
CA ASP A 113 16.19 4.44 26.97
C ASP A 113 17.19 5.31 27.80
N GLY A 114 18.05 6.10 27.14
CA GLY A 114 19.10 6.94 27.74
C GLY A 114 20.22 6.13 28.41
N MET A 115 20.23 4.81 28.24
CA MET A 115 21.21 3.90 28.82
C MET A 115 22.28 3.57 27.79
N THR A 116 23.54 3.66 28.21
CA THR A 116 24.65 3.23 27.36
C THR A 116 24.57 1.73 27.09
N GLU A 117 25.18 1.27 25.99
CA GLU A 117 25.21 -0.14 25.61
C GLU A 117 25.72 -1.04 26.75
N GLU A 118 26.70 -0.57 27.52
CA GLU A 118 27.21 -1.27 28.71
C GLU A 118 26.16 -1.47 29.81
N GLN A 119 25.35 -0.44 30.09
CA GLN A 119 24.30 -0.50 31.11
C GLN A 119 23.17 -1.46 30.71
N MET A 120 22.81 -1.48 29.43
CA MET A 120 21.84 -2.45 28.89
C MET A 120 22.36 -3.89 29.02
N LEU A 121 23.65 -4.11 28.77
CA LEU A 121 24.27 -5.42 28.80
C LEU A 121 24.39 -5.96 30.23
N GLU A 122 24.67 -5.08 31.20
CA GLU A 122 24.68 -5.43 32.62
C GLU A 122 23.26 -5.76 33.13
N LEU A 123 22.25 -4.96 32.73
CA LEU A 123 20.86 -5.22 33.06
C LEU A 123 20.38 -6.56 32.49
N GLN A 124 20.74 -6.86 31.24
CA GLN A 124 20.39 -8.12 30.59
C GLN A 124 20.98 -9.31 31.35
N LYS A 125 22.27 -9.25 31.73
CA LYS A 125 22.93 -10.29 32.53
C LYS A 125 22.24 -10.50 33.88
N LYS A 126 21.87 -9.41 34.56
CA LYS A 126 21.16 -9.46 35.85
C LYS A 126 19.79 -10.13 35.72
N LEU A 127 19.03 -9.78 34.68
CA LEU A 127 17.73 -10.38 34.40
C LEU A 127 17.84 -11.87 34.09
N PHE A 128 18.85 -12.29 33.30
CA PHE A 128 19.10 -13.70 33.03
C PHE A 128 19.49 -14.49 34.29
N ALA A 129 20.33 -13.92 35.15
CA ALA A 129 20.68 -14.55 36.43
C ALA A 129 19.45 -14.71 37.33
N GLN A 130 18.59 -13.69 37.42
CA GLN A 130 17.36 -13.76 38.19
C GLN A 130 16.37 -14.79 37.63
N ALA A 131 16.23 -14.87 36.30
CA ALA A 131 15.39 -15.88 35.65
C ALA A 131 15.91 -17.30 35.90
N LYS A 132 17.23 -17.50 35.80
CA LYS A 132 17.88 -18.79 36.09
C LYS A 132 17.69 -19.20 37.56
N ALA A 133 17.78 -18.26 38.49
CA ALA A 133 17.53 -18.52 39.91
C ALA A 133 16.06 -18.89 40.18
N LYS A 134 15.11 -18.28 39.46
CA LYS A 134 13.68 -18.62 39.56
C LYS A 134 13.32 -19.97 38.92
N GLN A 135 14.07 -20.43 37.92
CA GLN A 135 13.87 -21.73 37.28
C GLN A 135 14.59 -22.88 38.01
N ALA A 136 15.53 -22.56 38.91
CA ALA A 136 16.23 -23.54 39.74
C ALA A 136 15.48 -23.87 41.06
N PHE A 137 14.26 -23.36 41.21
CA PHE A 137 13.29 -23.66 42.27
C PHE A 137 12.07 -24.34 41.65
#